data_AF-A0A366XVK9-F1
#
_entry.id   AF-A0A366XVK9-F1
#
_cell.length_a   1.000
_cell.length_b   1.000
_cell.length_c   1.000
_cell.angle_alpha   90.00
_cell.angle_beta   90.00
_cell.angle_gamma   90.00
#
_symmetry.space_group_name_H-M   'P 1'
#
loop_
_entity.id
_entity.type
_entity.pdbx_description
1 polymer ?
#
loop_
_entity_poly.entity_id
_entity_poly.type
_entity_poly.pdbx_seq_one_letter_code
_entity_poly.pdbx_strand_id
1 'polypeptide(L)' 'MLSSKKLQRINELAHKSKSEGLNPEERIEQQKLREEYLQTFRKGFKKHLHGIKVVDPEGNDVTPKKLKVSKRNQNNLH' A
#
# COMPACT_ATOMS: atom_id res chain seq x y z
N MET A 1 -6.41 7.24 5.25
CA MET A 1 -6.85 6.73 3.94
C MET A 1 -6.87 7.88 2.95
N LEU A 2 -6.65 7.62 1.67
CA LEU A 2 -6.79 8.65 0.63
C LEU A 2 -8.26 9.11 0.53
N SER A 3 -8.48 10.37 0.16
CA SER A 3 -9.84 10.91 -0.03
C SER A 3 -10.59 10.18 -1.15
N SER A 4 -11.90 9.96 -0.96
CA SER A 4 -12.78 9.32 -1.95
C SER A 4 -12.70 9.99 -3.33
N LYS A 5 -12.61 11.32 -3.36
CA LYS A 5 -12.48 12.10 -4.62
C LYS A 5 -11.22 11.73 -5.41
N LYS A 6 -10.08 11.51 -4.75
CA LYS A 6 -8.83 11.12 -5.40
C LYS A 6 -8.89 9.69 -5.92
N LEU A 7 -9.57 8.78 -5.21
CA LEU A 7 -9.79 7.41 -5.66
C LEU A 7 -10.66 7.35 -6.92
N GLN A 8 -11.75 8.13 -6.96
CA GLN A 8 -12.58 8.26 -8.16
C GLN A 8 -11.75 8.76 -9.35
N ARG A 9 -10.93 9.80 -9.14
CA ARG A 9 -10.04 10.33 -10.18
C ARG A 9 -9.04 9.30 -10.70
N ILE A 10 -8.45 8.48 -9.82
CA ILE A 10 -7.56 7.38 -10.23
C ILE A 10 -8.31 6.38 -11.13
N ASN A 11 -9.55 6.04 -10.78
CA ASN A 11 -10.37 5.11 -11.56
C ASN A 11 -10.75 5.68 -12.93
N GLU A 12 -11.13 6.96 -12.99
CA GLU A 12 -11.40 7.68 -14.24
C GLU A 12 -10.18 7.64 -15.18
N LEU A 13 -9.01 8.01 -14.68
CA LEU A 13 -7.75 7.99 -15.44
C LEU A 13 -7.37 6.56 -15.86
N ALA A 14 -7.64 5.56 -15.00
CA ALA A 14 -7.39 4.16 -15.33
C ALA A 14 -8.33 3.63 -16.43
N HIS A 15 -9.60 4.04 -16.42
CA HIS A 15 -10.55 3.72 -17.49
C HIS A 15 -10.15 4.38 -18.80
N LYS A 16 -9.86 5.68 -18.77
CA LYS A 16 -9.42 6.44 -19.95
C LYS A 16 -8.14 5.87 -20.56
N SER A 17 -7.18 5.46 -19.73
CA SER A 17 -5.95 4.81 -20.20
C SER A 17 -6.18 3.50 -20.95
N LYS A 18 -7.26 2.77 -20.63
CA LYS A 18 -7.59 1.49 -21.28
C LYS A 18 -8.39 1.68 -22.57
N SER A 19 -9.21 2.73 -22.66
CA SER A 19 -10.05 2.99 -23.82
C SER A 19 -9.31 3.78 -24.91
N GLU A 20 -8.85 4.98 -24.57
CA GLU A 20 -8.41 6.00 -25.52
C GLU A 20 -6.90 6.28 -25.41
N GLY A 21 -6.30 5.92 -24.28
CA GLY A 21 -4.95 6.30 -23.91
C GLY A 21 -4.92 7.55 -23.04
N LEU A 22 -3.76 7.86 -22.48
CA LEU A 22 -3.56 9.01 -21.61
C LEU A 22 -2.66 10.04 -22.27
N ASN A 23 -3.05 11.31 -22.13
CA ASN A 23 -2.18 12.41 -22.47
C ASN A 23 -0.98 12.49 -21.50
N PRO A 24 0.12 13.16 -21.90
CA PRO A 24 1.31 13.27 -21.05
C PRO A 24 1.01 13.87 -19.67
N GLU A 25 0.18 14.89 -19.61
CA GLU A 25 -0.24 15.54 -18.35
C GLU A 25 -1.05 14.59 -17.46
N GLU A 26 -1.97 13.84 -18.06
CA GLU A 26 -2.82 12.87 -17.35
C GLU A 26 -2.02 11.68 -16.82
N ARG A 27 -0.96 11.26 -17.54
CA ARG A 27 -0.02 10.24 -17.04
C ARG A 27 0.71 10.73 -15.79
N ILE A 28 1.18 11.98 -15.79
CA ILE A 28 1.85 12.59 -14.62
C ILE A 28 0.87 12.68 -13.45
N GLU A 29 -0.37 13.13 -13.70
CA GLU A 29 -1.44 13.18 -12.68
C GLU A 29 -1.71 11.79 -12.10
N GLN A 30 -1.91 10.78 -12.96
CA GLN A 30 -2.18 9.41 -12.56
C GLN A 30 -1.03 8.84 -11.71
N GLN A 31 0.21 9.08 -12.10
CA GLN A 31 1.38 8.61 -11.37
C GLN A 31 1.46 9.23 -9.99
N LYS A 32 1.30 10.56 -9.88
CA LYS A 32 1.29 11.27 -8.60
C LYS A 32 0.20 10.75 -7.66
N LEU A 33 -1.02 10.57 -8.19
CA LEU A 33 -2.14 10.04 -7.40
C LEU A 33 -1.90 8.59 -6.95
N ARG A 34 -1.30 7.76 -7.81
CA ARG A 34 -0.92 6.38 -7.47
C ARG A 34 0.15 6.33 -6.39
N GLU A 35 1.16 7.20 -6.45
CA GLU A 35 2.20 7.25 -5.42
C GLU A 35 1.64 7.64 -4.07
N GLU A 36 0.77 8.66 -4.02
CA GLU A 36 0.11 9.09 -2.79
C GLU A 36 -0.79 7.97 -2.20
N TYR A 37 -1.55 7.29 -3.07
CA TYR A 37 -2.32 6.11 -2.67
C TYR A 37 -1.42 5.01 -2.10
N LEU A 38 -0.34 4.65 -2.80
CA LEU A 38 0.57 3.60 -2.36
C LEU A 38 1.28 3.95 -1.05
N GLN A 39 1.66 5.20 -0.82
CA GLN A 39 2.26 5.61 0.44
C GLN A 39 1.28 5.42 1.61
N THR A 40 0.04 5.89 1.46
CA THR A 40 -0.99 5.74 2.50
C THR A 40 -1.39 4.28 2.71
N PHE A 41 -1.51 3.52 1.63
CA PHE A 41 -1.79 2.08 1.65
C PHE A 41 -0.66 1.31 2.35
N ARG A 42 0.60 1.51 1.95
CA ARG A 42 1.77 0.86 2.57
C ARG A 42 1.86 1.16 4.06
N LYS A 43 1.49 2.37 4.50
CA LYS A 43 1.46 2.72 5.93
C LYS A 43 0.42 1.90 6.70
N GLY A 44 -0.79 1.74 6.16
CA GLY A 44 -1.83 0.89 6.77
C GLY A 44 -1.48 -0.59 6.71
N PHE A 45 -0.97 -1.06 5.57
CA PHE A 45 -0.60 -2.45 5.35
C PHE A 45 0.54 -2.90 6.26
N LYS A 46 1.55 -2.05 6.51
CA LYS A 46 2.61 -2.34 7.49
C LYS A 46 2.06 -2.62 8.88
N LYS A 47 1.09 -1.83 9.35
CA LYS A 47 0.41 -2.07 10.64
C LYS A 47 -0.31 -3.41 10.66
N HIS A 48 -1.01 -3.72 9.56
CA HIS A 48 -1.72 -5.00 9.43
C HIS A 48 -0.73 -6.19 9.47
N LEU A 49 0.39 -6.10 8.73
CA LEU A 49 1.45 -7.11 8.74
C LEU A 49 2.06 -7.34 10.13
N HIS A 50 2.21 -6.29 10.94
CA HIS A 50 2.71 -6.45 12.32
C HIS A 50 1.71 -7.17 13.25
N GLY A 51 0.42 -7.17 12.91
CA GLY A 51 -0.62 -7.92 13.61
C GLY A 51 -0.68 -9.41 13.24
N ILE A 52 -0.10 -9.81 12.10
CA ILE A 52 -0.16 -11.18 11.60
C ILE A 52 1.07 -11.96 12.07
N LYS A 53 0.85 -13.20 12.51
CA LYS A 53 1.89 -14.19 12.78
C LYS A 53 1.78 -15.30 11.74
N VAL A 54 2.88 -15.63 11.07
CA VAL A 54 2.91 -16.73 10.11
C VAL A 54 3.35 -17.99 10.86
N VAL A 55 2.49 -19.00 10.86
CA VAL A 55 2.76 -20.32 11.43
C VAL A 55 2.82 -21.35 10.31
N ASP A 56 3.74 -22.30 10.42
CA ASP A 56 3.80 -23.44 9.51
C ASP A 56 2.73 -24.51 9.89
N PRO A 57 2.51 -25.54 9.05
CA PRO A 57 1.57 -26.62 9.35
C PRO A 57 1.91 -27.44 10.61
N GLU A 58 3.16 -27.38 11.08
CA GLU A 58 3.65 -28.05 12.28
C GLU A 58 3.50 -27.17 13.54
N GLY A 59 3.02 -25.94 13.39
CA GLY A 59 2.75 -24.99 14.48
C GLY A 59 3.93 -24.08 14.85
N ASN A 60 5.06 -24.13 14.14
CA ASN A 60 6.21 -23.26 14.40
C ASN A 60 6.00 -21.86 13.82
N ASP A 61 6.47 -20.85 14.55
CA ASP A 61 6.43 -19.44 14.13
C ASP A 61 7.53 -19.11 13.11
N VAL A 62 7.19 -19.23 11.83
CA VAL A 62 8.04 -18.89 10.69
C VAL A 62 7.91 -17.43 10.26
N THR A 63 7.36 -16.54 11.10
CA THR A 63 7.26 -15.10 10.76
C THR A 63 8.64 -14.55 10.38
N PRO A 64 8.80 -13.93 9.19
CA PRO A 64 10.09 -13.44 8.71
C PRO A 64 10.81 -12.54 9.72
N LYS A 65 12.12 -12.77 9.91
CA LYS A 65 12.96 -11.99 10.85
C LYS A 65 12.86 -10.47 10.62
N LYS A 66 12.76 -10.04 9.36
CA LYS A 66 12.58 -8.62 8.99
C LYS A 66 11.29 -8.01 9.58
N LEU A 67 10.20 -8.76 9.63
CA LEU A 67 8.94 -8.33 10.24
C LEU A 67 9.05 -8.29 11.76
N LYS A 68 9.71 -9.28 12.38
CA LYS A 68 9.99 -9.31 13.83
C LYS A 68 10.80 -8.08 14.28
N VAL A 69 11.84 -7.72 13.54
CA VAL A 69 12.66 -6.52 13.80
C VAL A 69 11.86 -5.23 13.57
N SER A 70 11.12 -5.14 12.46
CA SER A 70 10.30 -3.96 12.16
C SER A 70 9.22 -3.71 13.21
N LYS A 71 8.64 -4.77 13.79
CA LYS A 71 7.65 -4.66 14.87
C LYS A 71 8.29 -4.19 16.18
N ARG A 72 9.48 -4.71 16.52
CA ARG A 72 10.23 -4.32 17.72
C ARG A 72 10.64 -2.85 17.70
N ASN A 73 11.10 -2.35 16.56
CA ASN A 73 11.47 -0.94 16.39
C ASN A 73 10.27 0.02 16.48
N GLN A 74 9.05 -0.42 16.14
CA GLN A 74 7.85 0.39 16.34
C GLN A 74 7.45 0.49 17.82
N ASN A 75 7.54 -0.62 18.57
CA ASN A 75 7.17 -0.64 19.99
C ASN A 75 8.14 0.15 20.88
N ASN A 76 9.42 0.25 20.50
CA ASN A 76 10.44 1.00 21.24
C ASN A 76 10.39 2.52 21.00
N LEU A 77 9.52 2.99 20.10
CA LEU A 77 9.37 4.42 19.77
C LEU A 77 8.21 5.08 20.51
N HIS A 78 7.65 4.38 21.51
CA HIS A 78 6.54 4.81 22.36
C HIS A 78 6.96 4.87 23.82
#